data_AF-A0A1I1NHL8-F1
#
_entry.id   AF-A0A1I1NHL8-F1
#
_cell.length_a   1.000
_cell.length_b   1.000
_cell.length_c   1.000
_cell.angle_alpha   90.00
_cell.angle_beta   90.00
_cell.angle_gamma   90.00
#
_symmetry.space_group_name_H-M   'P 1'
#
loop_
_entity.id
_entity.type
_entity.pdbx_description
1 polymer ?
#
loop_
_entity_poly.entity_id
_entity_poly.type
_entity_poly.pdbx_seq_one_letter_code
_entity_poly.pdbx_strand_id
1 'polypeptide(L)'
;MLARKNNIQVIYQNNKNTARAAGRWQQQERLKQRRPYLMYLTAGDLRVRPEHGAWHKIVLHIDHEFWFSHYPPNGWGCRCRVVSLNSRDIKRLNLKVTDQDKLIDVVTVDEKTGGLAGIDLGWDYNPGKAWLGSDIVLGKSLVEMPANIRDIAIPEFNKAVLKSKPHYINAVNEIAAKVALDKFKDDQKVFTLGYIASEEITKLLNKAKPILNSLITISSAEIASLLKSGVRLEVLTLLMTTLHDANLYKYRNGMLEITDTDIKVKISEPFNIVLISNTR
;
A
#
# COMPACT_ATOMS: atom_id res chain seq x y z
N MET A 1 14.49 -29.79 -18.90
CA MET A 1 14.48 -28.34 -19.20
C MET A 1 13.05 -27.86 -19.49
N LEU A 2 12.16 -27.70 -18.49
CA LEU A 2 10.76 -27.25 -18.71
C LEU A 2 10.02 -26.67 -17.47
N ALA A 3 10.73 -26.11 -16.48
CA ALA A 3 10.11 -25.61 -15.24
C ALA A 3 10.19 -24.07 -15.02
N ARG A 4 10.64 -23.26 -16.01
CA ARG A 4 10.93 -21.82 -15.80
C ARG A 4 10.01 -20.81 -16.51
N LYS A 5 9.04 -21.23 -17.34
CA LYS A 5 8.18 -20.28 -18.10
C LYS A 5 6.93 -19.79 -17.35
N ASN A 6 6.40 -20.55 -16.39
CA ASN A 6 5.09 -20.23 -15.78
C ASN A 6 5.14 -19.17 -14.65
N ASN A 7 6.24 -19.04 -13.91
CA ASN A 7 6.29 -18.11 -12.77
C ASN A 7 6.32 -16.63 -13.21
N ILE A 8 7.07 -16.28 -14.26
CA ILE A 8 7.18 -14.88 -14.71
C ILE A 8 5.82 -14.38 -15.23
N GLN A 9 5.09 -15.21 -15.97
CA GLN A 9 3.79 -14.84 -16.50
C GLN A 9 2.75 -14.67 -15.39
N VAL A 10 2.76 -15.54 -14.37
CA VAL A 10 1.89 -15.44 -13.20
C VAL A 10 2.22 -14.18 -12.39
N ILE A 11 3.50 -13.91 -12.12
CA ILE A 11 3.96 -12.70 -11.41
C ILE A 11 3.55 -11.43 -12.17
N TYR A 12 3.83 -11.38 -13.47
CA TYR A 12 3.46 -10.26 -14.32
C TYR A 12 1.94 -10.02 -14.31
N GLN A 13 1.15 -11.08 -14.44
CA GLN A 13 -0.30 -10.98 -14.47
C GLN A 13 -0.87 -10.54 -13.12
N ASN A 14 -0.30 -11.01 -12.01
CA ASN A 14 -0.68 -10.59 -10.67
C ASN A 14 -0.37 -9.10 -10.45
N ASN A 15 0.86 -8.65 -10.75
CA ASN A 15 1.24 -7.24 -10.62
C ASN A 15 0.33 -6.33 -11.47
N LYS A 16 0.00 -6.75 -12.69
CA LYS A 16 -0.92 -6.04 -13.58
C LYS A 16 -2.34 -5.97 -13.00
N ASN A 17 -2.82 -7.04 -12.37
CA ASN A 17 -4.15 -7.08 -11.75
C ASN A 17 -4.20 -6.22 -10.48
N THR A 18 -3.16 -6.25 -9.65
CA THR A 18 -3.03 -5.39 -8.46
C THR A 18 -3.02 -3.90 -8.86
N ALA A 19 -2.22 -3.51 -9.85
CA ALA A 19 -2.18 -2.13 -10.34
C ALA A 19 -3.53 -1.66 -10.89
N ARG A 20 -4.25 -2.54 -11.61
CA ARG A 20 -5.61 -2.25 -12.10
C ARG A 20 -6.62 -2.12 -10.97
N ALA A 21 -6.56 -3.02 -9.99
CA ALA A 21 -7.41 -2.98 -8.81
C ALA A 21 -7.23 -1.65 -8.05
N ALA A 22 -5.99 -1.17 -7.96
CA ALA A 22 -5.69 0.12 -7.35
C ALA A 22 -6.32 1.32 -8.07
N GLY A 23 -6.13 1.41 -9.38
CA GLY A 23 -6.79 2.46 -10.17
C GLY A 23 -8.32 2.39 -10.09
N ARG A 24 -8.89 1.18 -10.05
CA ARG A 24 -10.33 0.94 -9.92
C ARG A 24 -10.87 1.39 -8.56
N TRP A 25 -10.18 1.09 -7.48
CA TRP A 25 -10.56 1.54 -6.14
C TRP A 25 -10.61 3.06 -6.07
N GLN A 26 -9.56 3.75 -6.53
CA GLN A 26 -9.53 5.22 -6.55
C GLN A 26 -10.68 5.81 -7.40
N GLN A 27 -11.01 5.18 -8.53
CA GLN A 27 -12.15 5.60 -9.34
C GLN A 27 -13.47 5.41 -8.57
N GLN A 28 -13.62 4.30 -7.85
CA GLN A 28 -14.82 4.00 -7.08
C GLN A 28 -14.97 4.94 -5.88
N GLU A 29 -13.89 5.23 -5.16
CA GLU A 29 -13.85 6.23 -4.09
C GLU A 29 -14.29 7.61 -4.60
N ARG A 30 -13.75 8.08 -5.74
CA ARG A 30 -14.18 9.34 -6.35
C ARG A 30 -15.66 9.35 -6.72
N LEU A 31 -16.23 8.19 -7.05
CA LEU A 31 -17.63 8.04 -7.44
C LEU A 31 -18.54 7.68 -6.28
N LYS A 32 -18.03 7.47 -5.07
CA LYS A 32 -18.74 6.98 -3.89
C LYS A 32 -20.04 7.72 -3.62
N GLN A 33 -20.02 9.05 -3.72
CA GLN A 33 -21.23 9.88 -3.52
C GLN A 33 -22.37 9.56 -4.49
N ARG A 34 -22.05 9.12 -5.71
CA ARG A 34 -23.03 8.77 -6.76
C ARG A 34 -23.27 7.28 -6.89
N ARG A 35 -22.28 6.45 -6.53
CA ARG A 35 -22.25 4.99 -6.65
C ARG A 35 -21.62 4.39 -5.37
N PRO A 36 -22.34 4.44 -4.23
CA PRO A 36 -21.77 4.10 -2.93
C PRO A 36 -21.63 2.60 -2.67
N TYR A 37 -22.24 1.75 -3.50
CA TYR A 37 -22.23 0.30 -3.30
C TYR A 37 -21.22 -0.37 -4.21
N LEU A 38 -20.57 -1.42 -3.72
CA LEU A 38 -19.67 -2.29 -4.47
C LEU A 38 -20.25 -3.69 -4.54
N MET A 39 -20.06 -4.36 -5.67
CA MET A 39 -20.44 -5.77 -5.86
C MET A 39 -19.23 -6.62 -6.24
N TYR A 40 -19.02 -7.71 -5.52
CA TYR A 40 -17.99 -8.71 -5.81
C TYR A 40 -18.45 -9.64 -6.94
N LEU A 41 -17.64 -9.77 -7.99
CA LEU A 41 -17.92 -10.60 -9.15
C LEU A 41 -16.76 -11.56 -9.41
N THR A 42 -17.07 -12.85 -9.44
CA THR A 42 -16.11 -13.88 -9.88
C THR A 42 -16.00 -13.94 -11.40
N ALA A 43 -15.00 -14.68 -11.90
CA ALA A 43 -14.89 -14.97 -13.33
C ALA A 43 -16.03 -15.86 -13.87
N GLY A 44 -16.76 -16.55 -13.00
CA GLY A 44 -17.92 -17.37 -13.35
C GLY A 44 -17.59 -18.71 -14.02
N ASP A 45 -16.35 -19.19 -13.92
CA ASP A 45 -15.93 -20.48 -14.48
C ASP A 45 -15.49 -21.47 -13.38
N LEU A 46 -15.23 -22.72 -13.79
CA LEU A 46 -14.84 -23.82 -12.90
C LEU A 46 -13.45 -23.65 -12.26
N ARG A 47 -12.68 -22.62 -12.65
CA ARG A 47 -11.34 -22.33 -12.09
C ARG A 47 -11.42 -21.30 -10.95
N VAL A 48 -12.60 -20.79 -10.64
CA VAL A 48 -12.82 -19.94 -9.47
C VAL A 48 -12.74 -20.80 -8.21
N ARG A 49 -12.02 -20.32 -7.20
CA ARG A 49 -11.95 -21.01 -5.91
C ARG A 49 -13.33 -21.08 -5.25
N PRO A 50 -13.74 -22.20 -4.62
CA PRO A 50 -15.06 -22.35 -4.03
C PRO A 50 -15.44 -21.21 -3.08
N GLU A 51 -14.50 -20.74 -2.27
CA GLU A 51 -14.67 -19.64 -1.32
C GLU A 51 -15.03 -18.33 -2.05
N HIS A 52 -14.39 -18.06 -3.19
CA HIS A 52 -14.71 -16.88 -4.00
C HIS A 52 -16.11 -16.99 -4.63
N GLY A 53 -16.55 -18.22 -4.92
CA GLY A 53 -17.90 -18.54 -5.35
C GLY A 53 -18.95 -18.10 -4.32
N ALA A 54 -18.68 -18.32 -3.03
CA ALA A 54 -19.54 -17.86 -1.93
C ALA A 54 -19.63 -16.33 -1.86
N TRP A 55 -18.57 -15.62 -2.26
CA TRP A 55 -18.56 -14.15 -2.31
C TRP A 55 -19.24 -13.56 -3.56
N HIS A 56 -19.65 -14.40 -4.52
CA HIS A 56 -20.25 -13.91 -5.76
C HIS A 56 -21.56 -13.16 -5.48
N LYS A 57 -21.64 -11.92 -5.98
CA LYS A 57 -22.77 -10.99 -5.77
C LYS A 57 -22.98 -10.56 -4.31
N ILE A 58 -21.94 -10.62 -3.46
CA ILE A 58 -21.94 -9.79 -2.25
C ILE A 58 -22.00 -8.33 -2.69
N VAL A 59 -22.97 -7.58 -2.17
CA VAL A 59 -23.19 -6.16 -2.43
C VAL A 59 -23.13 -5.41 -1.11
N LEU A 60 -22.13 -4.55 -0.93
CA LEU A 60 -21.93 -3.82 0.32
C LEU A 60 -21.60 -2.35 0.03
N HIS A 61 -21.78 -1.48 1.02
CA HIS A 61 -21.27 -0.11 0.93
C HIS A 61 -19.74 -0.13 0.76
N ILE A 62 -19.16 0.83 0.04
CA ILE A 62 -17.71 0.90 -0.20
C ILE A 62 -16.87 0.99 1.08
N ASP A 63 -17.43 1.57 2.14
CA ASP A 63 -16.77 1.67 3.46
C ASP A 63 -16.84 0.41 4.31
N HIS A 64 -17.57 -0.62 3.84
CA HIS A 64 -17.75 -1.83 4.61
C HIS A 64 -16.41 -2.54 4.84
N GLU A 65 -16.22 -3.07 6.05
CA GLU A 65 -14.95 -3.67 6.48
C GLU A 65 -14.52 -4.89 5.64
N PHE A 66 -15.48 -5.62 5.10
CA PHE A 66 -15.26 -6.69 4.12
C PHE A 66 -14.25 -6.31 3.03
N TRP A 67 -14.30 -5.07 2.54
CA TRP A 67 -13.41 -4.60 1.48
C TRP A 67 -11.98 -4.35 1.94
N PHE A 68 -11.64 -4.44 3.23
CA PHE A 68 -10.26 -4.34 3.70
C PHE A 68 -9.42 -5.54 3.28
N SER A 69 -10.02 -6.75 3.24
CA SER A 69 -9.31 -7.98 2.90
C SER A 69 -9.87 -8.67 1.65
N HIS A 70 -11.14 -8.46 1.30
CA HIS A 70 -11.81 -9.19 0.21
C HIS A 70 -11.95 -8.37 -1.08
N TYR A 71 -11.14 -7.33 -1.26
CA TYR A 71 -11.09 -6.59 -2.53
C TYR A 71 -10.04 -7.20 -3.46
N PRO A 72 -10.43 -7.77 -4.63
CA PRO A 72 -9.53 -8.59 -5.42
C PRO A 72 -8.42 -7.77 -6.12
N PRO A 73 -7.28 -8.41 -6.46
CA PRO A 73 -6.98 -9.84 -6.30
C PRO A 73 -6.80 -10.33 -4.86
N ASN A 74 -7.42 -11.47 -4.53
CA ASN A 74 -7.33 -12.14 -3.22
C ASN A 74 -6.37 -13.34 -3.26
N GLY A 75 -5.35 -13.29 -4.12
CA GLY A 75 -4.39 -14.40 -4.31
C GLY A 75 -3.79 -14.50 -5.71
N TRP A 76 -2.86 -15.43 -5.86
CA TRP A 76 -2.21 -15.76 -7.13
C TRP A 76 -3.23 -16.25 -8.15
N GLY A 77 -3.17 -15.69 -9.36
CA GLY A 77 -4.10 -16.05 -10.45
C GLY A 77 -5.56 -15.63 -10.24
N CYS A 78 -5.86 -14.78 -9.24
CA CYS A 78 -7.22 -14.29 -9.02
C CYS A 78 -7.74 -13.49 -10.23
N ARG A 79 -8.96 -13.80 -10.66
CA ARG A 79 -9.66 -13.16 -11.81
C ARG A 79 -10.99 -12.52 -11.41
N CYS A 80 -11.25 -12.45 -10.12
CA CYS A 80 -12.41 -11.76 -9.56
C CYS A 80 -12.25 -10.24 -9.72
N ARG A 81 -13.37 -9.52 -9.69
CA ARG A 81 -13.41 -8.05 -9.88
C ARG A 81 -14.50 -7.45 -9.01
N VAL A 82 -14.39 -6.15 -8.78
CA VAL A 82 -15.42 -5.37 -8.09
C VAL A 82 -15.96 -4.28 -9.00
N VAL A 83 -17.28 -4.06 -8.95
CA VAL A 83 -18.00 -3.04 -9.73
C VAL A 83 -18.80 -2.14 -8.81
N SER A 84 -18.88 -0.84 -9.12
CA SER A 84 -19.66 0.12 -8.33
C SER A 84 -21.09 0.28 -8.85
N LEU A 85 -22.03 0.28 -7.93
CA LEU A 85 -23.46 0.33 -8.15
C LEU A 85 -24.06 1.56 -7.46
N ASN A 86 -25.14 2.07 -8.03
CA ASN A 86 -26.04 2.99 -7.33
C ASN A 86 -27.37 2.29 -7.03
N SER A 87 -28.25 2.95 -6.28
CA SER A 87 -29.55 2.38 -5.89
C SER A 87 -30.44 2.01 -7.08
N ARG A 88 -30.30 2.69 -8.24
CA ARG A 88 -31.04 2.34 -9.46
C ARG A 88 -30.53 1.04 -10.08
N ASP A 89 -29.22 0.83 -10.08
CA ASP A 89 -28.60 -0.41 -10.57
C ASP A 89 -28.98 -1.60 -9.68
N ILE A 90 -29.00 -1.41 -8.36
CA ILE A 90 -29.43 -2.44 -7.40
C ILE A 90 -30.87 -2.87 -7.70
N LYS A 91 -31.80 -1.92 -7.86
CA LYS A 91 -33.20 -2.20 -8.21
C LYS A 91 -33.32 -2.87 -9.58
N ARG A 92 -32.65 -2.34 -10.61
CA ARG A 92 -32.72 -2.83 -11.99
C ARG A 92 -32.20 -4.26 -12.12
N LEU A 93 -31.18 -4.64 -11.35
CA LEU A 93 -30.59 -5.96 -11.36
C LEU A 93 -31.23 -6.93 -10.35
N ASN A 94 -32.30 -6.50 -9.66
CA ASN A 94 -32.96 -7.23 -8.59
C ASN A 94 -31.97 -7.74 -7.52
N LEU A 95 -31.00 -6.90 -7.17
CA LEU A 95 -30.01 -7.17 -6.13
C LEU A 95 -30.49 -6.63 -4.79
N LYS A 96 -29.94 -7.17 -3.71
CA LYS A 96 -30.08 -6.63 -2.35
C LYS A 96 -28.70 -6.32 -1.79
N VAL A 97 -28.61 -5.28 -0.97
CA VAL A 97 -27.43 -5.08 -0.12
C VAL A 97 -27.35 -6.31 0.80
N THR A 98 -26.17 -6.88 0.92
CA THR A 98 -25.93 -8.11 1.67
C THR A 98 -26.00 -7.81 3.15
N ASP A 99 -26.81 -8.59 3.87
CA ASP A 99 -26.96 -8.50 5.31
C ASP A 99 -25.72 -9.04 6.03
N GLN A 100 -25.44 -8.53 7.24
CA GLN A 100 -24.25 -8.90 8.02
C GLN A 100 -24.23 -10.40 8.36
N ASP A 101 -25.37 -10.99 8.70
CA ASP A 101 -25.46 -12.41 9.09
C ASP A 101 -24.98 -13.33 7.95
N LYS A 102 -25.31 -12.96 6.70
CA LYS A 102 -24.85 -13.69 5.52
C LYS A 102 -23.34 -13.54 5.28
N LEU A 103 -22.72 -12.47 5.79
CA LEU A 103 -21.26 -12.29 5.71
C LEU A 103 -20.52 -13.22 6.66
N ILE A 104 -21.08 -13.51 7.84
CA ILE A 104 -20.49 -14.41 8.83
C ILE A 104 -20.35 -15.83 8.23
N ASP A 105 -21.36 -16.28 7.49
CA ASP A 105 -21.36 -17.61 6.88
C ASP A 105 -20.33 -17.78 5.75
N VAL A 106 -19.89 -16.67 5.13
CA VAL A 106 -19.00 -16.69 3.95
C VAL A 106 -17.59 -16.17 4.23
N VAL A 107 -17.37 -15.50 5.35
CA VAL A 107 -16.04 -15.10 5.83
C VAL A 107 -15.60 -16.11 6.88
N THR A 108 -14.80 -17.07 6.46
CA THR A 108 -14.33 -18.17 7.32
C THR A 108 -12.83 -18.08 7.54
N VAL A 109 -12.37 -18.70 8.63
CA VAL A 109 -10.94 -18.85 8.94
C VAL A 109 -10.51 -20.25 8.54
N ASP A 110 -9.38 -20.36 7.85
CA ASP A 110 -8.76 -21.64 7.53
C ASP A 110 -8.07 -22.19 8.79
N GLU A 111 -8.54 -23.33 9.29
CA GLU A 111 -8.06 -23.94 10.54
C GLU A 111 -6.57 -24.32 10.53
N LYS A 112 -5.98 -24.53 9.35
CA LYS A 112 -4.57 -24.96 9.20
C LYS A 112 -3.61 -23.78 9.20
N THR A 113 -4.04 -22.64 8.67
CA THR A 113 -3.21 -21.44 8.51
C THR A 113 -3.56 -20.33 9.49
N GLY A 114 -4.74 -20.37 10.10
CA GLY A 114 -5.29 -19.30 10.95
C GLY A 114 -5.66 -18.03 10.18
N GLY A 115 -5.52 -18.01 8.86
CA GLY A 115 -5.85 -16.89 7.99
C GLY A 115 -7.27 -16.96 7.43
N LEU A 116 -7.69 -15.93 6.68
CA LEU A 116 -9.00 -15.92 6.02
C LEU A 116 -9.04 -16.96 4.89
N ALA A 117 -10.00 -17.88 4.96
CA ALA A 117 -10.17 -18.92 3.96
C ALA A 117 -10.46 -18.32 2.57
N GLY A 118 -9.83 -18.88 1.53
CA GLY A 118 -9.94 -18.37 0.17
C GLY A 118 -9.07 -17.14 -0.14
N ILE A 119 -8.35 -16.59 0.84
CA ILE A 119 -7.34 -15.54 0.65
C ILE A 119 -5.96 -16.16 0.81
N ASP A 120 -5.13 -16.07 -0.23
CA ASP A 120 -3.76 -16.57 -0.15
C ASP A 120 -2.95 -15.74 0.89
N LEU A 121 -1.99 -16.37 1.58
CA LEU A 121 -1.13 -15.67 2.55
C LEU A 121 -0.45 -14.43 1.92
N GLY A 122 -0.53 -13.30 2.61
CA GLY A 122 -0.01 -12.02 2.13
C GLY A 122 -0.89 -11.32 1.07
N TRP A 123 -2.13 -11.79 0.85
CA TRP A 123 -3.15 -11.14 0.01
C TRP A 123 -4.36 -10.64 0.82
N ASP A 124 -4.25 -10.64 2.14
CA ASP A 124 -5.22 -10.21 3.15
C ASP A 124 -5.28 -8.69 3.28
N TYR A 125 -5.33 -7.99 2.15
CA TYR A 125 -5.40 -6.55 2.08
C TYR A 125 -6.16 -6.10 0.83
N ASN A 126 -6.58 -4.83 0.79
CA ASN A 126 -7.22 -4.22 -0.38
C ASN A 126 -6.17 -3.61 -1.30
N PRO A 127 -5.92 -4.17 -2.51
CA PRO A 127 -4.97 -3.67 -3.51
C PRO A 127 -5.08 -2.18 -3.81
N GLY A 128 -6.27 -1.60 -3.71
CA GLY A 128 -6.48 -0.19 -3.97
C GLY A 128 -6.41 0.76 -2.79
N LYS A 129 -6.44 0.23 -1.58
CA LYS A 129 -5.85 0.90 -0.40
C LYS A 129 -4.35 0.63 -0.28
N ALA A 130 -3.86 -0.35 -1.03
CA ALA A 130 -2.51 -0.90 -0.93
C ALA A 130 -1.56 -0.44 -2.03
N TRP A 131 -1.68 0.80 -2.51
CA TRP A 131 -0.51 1.43 -3.12
C TRP A 131 0.71 1.40 -2.16
N LEU A 132 0.45 1.31 -0.85
CA LEU A 132 1.42 0.94 0.17
C LEU A 132 1.49 -0.56 0.53
N GLY A 133 0.50 -1.39 0.24
CA GLY A 133 0.38 -2.73 0.88
C GLY A 133 1.43 -3.73 0.40
N SER A 134 1.75 -3.76 -0.90
CA SER A 134 2.88 -4.57 -1.37
C SER A 134 4.21 -4.07 -0.80
N ASP A 135 4.37 -2.75 -0.67
CA ASP A 135 5.55 -2.14 -0.08
C ASP A 135 5.62 -2.35 1.44
N ILE A 136 4.49 -2.37 2.14
CA ILE A 136 4.36 -2.65 3.58
C ILE A 136 4.69 -4.11 3.85
N VAL A 137 4.12 -5.03 3.07
CA VAL A 137 4.40 -6.48 3.19
C VAL A 137 5.88 -6.72 2.91
N LEU A 138 6.41 -6.15 1.83
CA LEU A 138 7.84 -6.23 1.53
C LEU A 138 8.68 -5.64 2.66
N GLY A 139 8.31 -4.49 3.20
CA GLY A 139 9.03 -3.84 4.28
C GLY A 139 9.05 -4.66 5.57
N LYS A 140 7.95 -5.35 5.92
CA LYS A 140 7.88 -6.32 7.02
C LYS A 140 8.77 -7.54 6.74
N SER A 141 8.64 -8.14 5.56
CA SER A 141 9.45 -9.30 5.19
C SER A 141 10.94 -8.98 5.17
N LEU A 142 11.33 -7.77 4.72
CA LEU A 142 12.72 -7.32 4.76
C LEU A 142 13.26 -7.27 6.18
N VAL A 143 12.47 -6.88 7.19
CA VAL A 143 12.91 -6.88 8.59
C VAL A 143 13.20 -8.30 9.09
N GLU A 144 12.35 -9.26 8.73
CA GLU A 144 12.46 -10.68 9.11
C GLU A 144 13.55 -11.44 8.33
N MET A 145 13.95 -10.94 7.15
CA MET A 145 14.95 -11.57 6.31
C MET A 145 16.36 -11.53 6.92
N PRO A 146 17.17 -12.59 6.68
CA PRO A 146 18.61 -12.57 6.98
C PRO A 146 19.36 -11.41 6.31
N ALA A 147 20.41 -10.92 6.97
CA ALA A 147 21.20 -9.77 6.50
C ALA A 147 21.74 -9.95 5.07
N ASN A 148 22.28 -11.12 4.75
CA ASN A 148 22.81 -11.44 3.42
C ASN A 148 21.77 -11.35 2.30
N ILE A 149 20.48 -11.59 2.59
CA ILE A 149 19.39 -11.44 1.61
C ILE A 149 19.02 -9.96 1.48
N ARG A 150 18.90 -9.26 2.61
CA ARG A 150 18.61 -7.81 2.64
C ARG A 150 19.65 -7.00 1.87
N ASP A 151 20.93 -7.32 2.00
CA ASP A 151 22.05 -6.62 1.36
C ASP A 151 21.95 -6.62 -0.17
N ILE A 152 21.30 -7.64 -0.74
CA ILE A 152 21.07 -7.77 -2.18
C ILE A 152 19.71 -7.17 -2.56
N ALA A 153 18.67 -7.45 -1.76
CA ALA A 153 17.30 -7.12 -2.10
C ALA A 153 16.98 -5.62 -1.96
N ILE A 154 17.41 -5.00 -0.86
CA ILE A 154 17.06 -3.60 -0.53
C ILE A 154 17.57 -2.62 -1.59
N PRO A 155 18.83 -2.70 -2.07
CA PRO A 155 19.29 -1.80 -3.13
C PRO A 155 18.48 -1.90 -4.42
N GLU A 156 18.08 -3.11 -4.83
CA GLU A 156 17.28 -3.32 -6.03
C GLU A 156 15.87 -2.76 -5.89
N PHE A 157 15.24 -2.93 -4.72
CA PHE A 157 13.94 -2.33 -4.42
C PHE A 157 14.00 -0.81 -4.36
N ASN A 158 15.02 -0.25 -3.70
CA ASN A 158 15.24 1.19 -3.65
C ASN A 158 15.46 1.77 -5.06
N LYS A 159 16.28 1.12 -5.89
CA LYS A 159 16.44 1.48 -7.30
C LYS A 159 15.14 1.43 -8.09
N ALA A 160 14.26 0.46 -7.83
CA ALA A 160 12.95 0.40 -8.44
C ALA A 160 12.04 1.55 -7.99
N VAL A 161 12.04 1.88 -6.69
CA VAL A 161 11.30 3.01 -6.11
C VAL A 161 11.76 4.34 -6.73
N LEU A 162 13.07 4.57 -6.91
CA LEU A 162 13.61 5.80 -7.54
C LEU A 162 13.11 6.06 -8.96
N LYS A 163 12.70 5.02 -9.70
CA LYS A 163 12.11 5.22 -11.04
C LYS A 163 10.81 6.03 -10.99
N SER A 164 10.14 6.07 -9.84
CA SER A 164 8.94 6.88 -9.61
C SER A 164 9.22 8.33 -9.20
N LYS A 165 10.50 8.73 -9.08
CA LYS A 165 10.91 10.10 -8.71
C LYS A 165 10.22 11.22 -9.51
N PRO A 166 10.10 11.15 -10.85
CA PRO A 166 9.42 12.21 -11.59
C PRO A 166 7.95 12.39 -11.17
N HIS A 167 7.26 11.29 -10.85
CA HIS A 167 5.89 11.33 -10.36
C HIS A 167 5.81 11.95 -8.96
N TYR A 168 6.72 11.59 -8.07
CA TYR A 168 6.83 12.19 -6.74
C TYR A 168 7.06 13.71 -6.82
N ILE A 169 8.02 14.16 -7.64
CA ILE A 169 8.31 15.60 -7.82
C ILE A 169 7.08 16.36 -8.33
N ASN A 170 6.38 15.81 -9.33
CA ASN A 170 5.16 16.42 -9.86
C ASN A 170 4.08 16.56 -8.79
N ALA A 171 3.90 15.54 -7.95
CA ALA A 171 2.94 15.58 -6.85
C ALA A 171 3.32 16.62 -5.79
N VAL A 172 4.60 16.70 -5.40
CA VAL A 172 5.10 17.72 -4.46
C VAL A 172 4.85 19.14 -5.01
N ASN A 173 5.15 19.38 -6.29
CA ASN A 173 4.91 20.66 -6.94
C ASN A 173 3.41 21.01 -6.98
N GLU A 174 2.54 20.04 -7.27
CA GLU A 174 1.09 20.23 -7.25
C GLU A 174 0.58 20.57 -5.84
N ILE A 175 1.08 19.88 -4.82
CA ILE A 175 0.76 20.16 -3.42
C ILE A 175 1.24 21.56 -3.03
N ALA A 176 2.47 21.94 -3.41
CA ALA A 176 3.00 23.27 -3.14
C ALA A 176 2.16 24.38 -3.75
N ALA A 177 1.74 24.23 -5.01
CA ALA A 177 0.84 25.17 -5.65
C ALA A 177 -0.51 25.27 -4.92
N LYS A 178 -1.09 24.14 -4.50
CA LYS A 178 -2.35 24.12 -3.73
C LYS A 178 -2.20 24.76 -2.35
N VAL A 179 -1.08 24.56 -1.67
CA VAL A 179 -0.79 25.16 -0.36
C VAL A 179 -0.62 26.67 -0.50
N ALA A 180 0.13 27.14 -1.50
CA ALA A 180 0.32 28.58 -1.76
C ALA A 180 -0.99 29.31 -2.10
N LEU A 181 -1.94 28.61 -2.71
CA LEU A 181 -3.27 29.14 -3.04
C LEU A 181 -4.33 28.94 -1.94
N ASP A 182 -3.95 28.40 -0.78
CA ASP A 182 -4.86 28.00 0.30
C ASP A 182 -6.03 27.09 -0.15
N LYS A 183 -5.74 26.24 -1.15
CA LYS A 183 -6.70 25.29 -1.75
C LYS A 183 -6.35 23.84 -1.47
N PHE A 184 -5.35 23.59 -0.63
CA PHE A 184 -4.96 22.23 -0.28
C PHE A 184 -6.08 21.53 0.50
N LYS A 185 -6.51 20.38 -0.02
CA LYS A 185 -7.37 19.43 0.66
C LYS A 185 -6.63 18.09 0.67
N ASP A 186 -6.57 17.48 1.84
CA ASP A 186 -5.91 16.19 1.99
C ASP A 186 -6.61 15.15 1.11
N ASP A 187 -5.83 14.52 0.23
CA ASP A 187 -6.26 13.45 -0.66
C ASP A 187 -5.88 12.06 -0.13
N GLN A 188 -5.33 12.00 1.10
CA GLN A 188 -4.89 10.80 1.79
C GLN A 188 -3.88 9.97 1.00
N LYS A 189 -3.20 10.56 0.01
CA LYS A 189 -2.13 9.88 -0.72
C LYS A 189 -0.90 9.77 0.16
N VAL A 190 -0.22 8.64 0.02
CA VAL A 190 1.03 8.34 0.70
C VAL A 190 2.04 7.85 -0.32
N PHE A 191 3.18 8.52 -0.39
CA PHE A 191 4.25 8.24 -1.32
C PHE A 191 5.28 7.32 -0.65
N THR A 192 5.59 6.20 -1.30
CA THR A 192 6.75 5.36 -0.92
C THR A 192 8.03 6.11 -1.25
N LEU A 193 8.84 6.35 -0.23
CA LEU A 193 10.14 6.99 -0.39
C LEU A 193 11.27 5.98 -0.47
N GLY A 194 11.13 4.77 0.06
CA GLY A 194 12.16 3.72 0.01
C GLY A 194 12.12 2.80 1.23
N TYR A 195 13.17 2.00 1.39
CA TYR A 195 13.35 1.07 2.50
C TYR A 195 14.64 1.39 3.26
N ILE A 196 14.61 1.23 4.59
CA ILE A 196 15.77 1.38 5.49
C ILE A 196 16.88 0.41 5.07
N ALA A 197 18.13 0.87 5.06
CA ALA A 197 19.30 0.06 4.70
C ALA A 197 19.49 -1.17 5.60
N SER A 198 19.98 -2.28 5.02
CA SER A 198 20.19 -3.56 5.71
C SER A 198 21.05 -3.45 6.99
N GLU A 199 22.12 -2.66 6.93
CA GLU A 199 23.02 -2.42 8.06
C GLU A 199 22.27 -1.80 9.25
N GLU A 200 21.36 -0.86 8.97
CA GLU A 200 20.60 -0.15 9.99
C GLU A 200 19.50 -1.01 10.58
N ILE A 201 18.82 -1.83 9.76
CA ILE A 201 17.88 -2.83 10.29
C ILE A 201 18.64 -3.78 11.23
N THR A 202 19.84 -4.23 10.86
CA THR A 202 20.68 -5.09 11.70
C THR A 202 21.06 -4.41 13.02
N LYS A 203 21.49 -3.14 12.99
CA LYS A 203 21.79 -2.35 14.19
C LYS A 203 20.58 -2.17 15.11
N LEU A 204 19.38 -1.98 14.53
CA LEU A 204 18.13 -1.82 15.28
C LEU A 204 17.70 -3.12 15.95
N LEU A 205 17.73 -4.24 15.23
CA LEU A 205 17.43 -5.57 15.74
C LEU A 205 18.39 -5.97 16.88
N ASN A 206 19.70 -5.73 16.71
CA ASN A 206 20.72 -6.03 17.72
C ASN A 206 20.57 -5.21 19.01
N LYS A 207 19.98 -4.01 18.93
CA LYS A 207 19.73 -3.14 20.09
C LYS A 207 18.37 -3.41 20.76
N ALA A 208 17.69 -4.51 20.41
CA ALA A 208 16.35 -4.87 20.88
C ALA A 208 15.30 -3.75 20.70
N LYS A 209 15.46 -2.93 19.65
CA LYS A 209 14.49 -1.88 19.33
C LYS A 209 13.43 -2.43 18.39
N PRO A 210 12.13 -2.18 18.64
CA PRO A 210 11.07 -2.67 17.78
C PRO A 210 11.09 -1.90 16.46
N ILE A 211 11.77 -2.46 15.45
CA ILE A 211 11.52 -2.14 14.05
C ILE A 211 10.56 -3.20 13.52
N LEU A 212 9.37 -2.77 13.12
CA LEU A 212 8.30 -3.68 12.65
C LEU A 212 8.13 -3.57 11.13
N ASN A 213 8.71 -2.55 10.50
CA ASN A 213 8.68 -2.33 9.06
C ASN A 213 9.91 -1.52 8.60
N SER A 214 10.50 -1.85 7.45
CA SER A 214 11.59 -1.07 6.84
C SER A 214 11.12 0.04 5.89
N LEU A 215 9.84 0.08 5.52
CA LEU A 215 9.27 1.05 4.58
C LEU A 215 9.30 2.48 5.15
N ILE A 216 9.75 3.43 4.33
CA ILE A 216 9.75 4.87 4.59
C ILE A 216 8.73 5.52 3.65
N THR A 217 7.86 6.36 4.21
CA THR A 217 6.79 7.03 3.44
C THR A 217 6.65 8.50 3.82
N ILE A 218 5.93 9.24 2.97
CA ILE A 218 5.43 10.58 3.29
C ILE A 218 4.04 10.78 2.68
N SER A 219 3.12 11.39 3.40
CA SER A 219 1.76 11.69 2.94
C SER A 219 1.65 13.08 2.32
N SER A 220 0.61 13.28 1.51
CA SER A 220 0.25 14.62 1.00
C SER A 220 0.04 15.62 2.13
N ALA A 221 -0.61 15.20 3.22
CA ALA A 221 -0.84 16.03 4.40
C ALA A 221 0.47 16.45 5.09
N GLU A 222 1.43 15.53 5.21
CA GLU A 222 2.75 15.83 5.77
C GLU A 222 3.54 16.78 4.86
N ILE A 223 3.57 16.53 3.55
CA ILE A 223 4.19 17.45 2.57
C ILE A 223 3.60 18.86 2.73
N ALA A 224 2.27 18.96 2.79
CA ALA A 224 1.59 20.24 2.98
C ALA A 224 1.92 20.91 4.32
N SER A 225 2.00 20.13 5.40
CA SER A 225 2.39 20.62 6.74
C SER A 225 3.83 21.13 6.75
N LEU A 226 4.75 20.41 6.10
CA LEU A 226 6.16 20.79 5.99
C LEU A 226 6.31 22.10 5.21
N LEU A 227 5.62 22.24 4.07
CA LEU A 227 5.58 23.48 3.29
C LEU A 227 5.03 24.65 4.13
N LYS A 228 3.94 24.44 4.88
CA LYS A 228 3.37 25.46 5.78
C LYS A 228 4.31 25.84 6.92
N SER A 229 5.16 24.92 7.37
CA SER A 229 6.16 25.17 8.41
C SER A 229 7.44 25.86 7.91
N GLY A 230 7.51 26.17 6.60
CA GLY A 230 8.62 26.88 5.98
C GLY A 230 9.70 26.00 5.37
N VAL A 231 9.49 24.68 5.24
CA VAL A 231 10.42 23.79 4.53
C VAL A 231 10.42 24.15 3.04
N ARG A 232 11.62 24.35 2.48
CA ARG A 232 11.81 24.70 1.08
C ARG A 232 11.36 23.59 0.12
N LEU A 233 10.80 23.97 -1.01
CA LEU A 233 10.33 23.03 -2.05
C LEU A 233 11.47 22.16 -2.60
N GLU A 234 12.67 22.72 -2.71
CA GLU A 234 13.87 22.00 -3.17
C GLU A 234 14.22 20.84 -2.24
N VAL A 235 14.06 21.01 -0.93
CA VAL A 235 14.31 19.95 0.06
C VAL A 235 13.33 18.80 -0.13
N LEU A 236 12.04 19.12 -0.32
CA LEU A 236 11.00 18.10 -0.50
C LEU A 236 11.13 17.35 -1.82
N THR A 237 11.55 18.02 -2.90
CA THR A 237 11.77 17.39 -4.21
C THR A 237 13.04 16.52 -4.26
N LEU A 238 14.06 16.87 -3.46
CA LEU A 238 15.29 16.08 -3.31
C LEU A 238 15.18 14.96 -2.27
N LEU A 239 14.19 15.00 -1.39
CA LEU A 239 13.98 14.06 -0.28
C LEU A 239 14.13 12.59 -0.71
N MET A 240 13.48 12.22 -1.81
CA MET A 240 13.50 10.84 -2.32
C MET A 240 14.90 10.40 -2.75
N THR A 241 15.72 11.28 -3.33
CA THR A 241 17.11 10.94 -3.66
C THR A 241 17.99 10.90 -2.41
N THR A 242 17.83 11.85 -1.50
CA THR A 242 18.61 11.91 -0.26
C THR A 242 18.45 10.65 0.58
N LEU A 243 17.24 10.09 0.65
CA LEU A 243 16.97 8.84 1.36
C LEU A 243 17.64 7.60 0.73
N HIS A 244 17.96 7.65 -0.56
CA HIS A 244 18.58 6.52 -1.28
C HIS A 244 20.09 6.61 -1.37
N ASP A 245 20.65 7.82 -1.32
CA ASP A 245 22.10 8.05 -1.31
C ASP A 245 22.71 7.94 0.11
N ALA A 246 21.90 7.91 1.16
CA ALA A 246 22.36 7.99 2.54
C ALA A 246 22.94 6.67 3.07
N ASN A 247 24.21 6.44 2.78
CA ASN A 247 25.08 5.73 3.72
C ASN A 247 25.12 6.56 5.02
N LEU A 248 24.69 5.92 6.13
CA LEU A 248 24.66 6.39 7.52
C LEU A 248 23.37 7.12 7.95
N TYR A 249 22.29 6.35 8.11
CA TYR A 249 21.31 6.69 9.14
C TYR A 249 21.98 6.56 10.52
N LYS A 250 21.71 7.50 11.42
CA LYS A 250 22.11 7.42 12.84
C LYS A 250 20.86 7.31 13.68
N TYR A 251 20.72 6.22 14.40
CA TYR A 251 19.61 6.10 15.34
C TYR A 251 19.86 6.91 16.63
N ARG A 252 19.00 7.90 16.91
CA ARG A 252 18.97 8.67 18.17
C ARG A 252 17.51 8.93 18.58
N ASN A 253 17.21 8.75 19.87
CA ASN A 253 15.91 9.09 20.48
C ASN A 253 14.64 8.60 19.74
N GLY A 254 14.63 7.35 19.25
CA GLY A 254 13.44 6.84 18.52
C GLY A 254 13.42 7.17 17.03
N MET A 255 14.41 7.92 16.53
CA MET A 255 14.47 8.41 15.16
C MET A 255 15.74 7.91 14.45
N LEU A 256 15.61 7.65 13.15
CA LEU A 256 16.74 7.50 12.24
C LEU A 256 17.05 8.87 11.62
N GLU A 257 18.14 9.49 12.05
CA GLU A 257 18.61 10.77 11.52
C GLU A 257 19.49 10.50 10.29
N ILE A 258 19.23 11.15 9.16
CA ILE A 258 20.12 11.07 8.01
C ILE A 258 21.31 12.00 8.27
N THR A 259 22.52 11.46 8.27
CA THR A 259 23.74 12.21 8.55
C THR A 259 23.85 13.43 7.62
N ASP A 260 24.26 14.57 8.17
CA ASP A 260 24.45 15.85 7.45
C ASP A 260 23.18 16.44 6.83
N THR A 261 21.99 16.06 7.33
CA THR A 261 20.71 16.67 6.93
C THR A 261 19.77 16.86 8.12
N ASP A 262 18.77 17.73 7.97
CA ASP A 262 17.70 17.92 8.95
C ASP A 262 16.56 16.88 8.85
N ILE A 263 16.77 15.84 8.03
CA ILE A 263 15.77 14.80 7.78
C ILE A 263 15.88 13.73 8.87
N LYS A 264 14.76 13.49 9.55
CA LYS A 264 14.61 12.44 10.56
C LYS A 264 13.50 11.50 10.13
N VAL A 265 13.69 10.20 10.33
CA VAL A 265 12.67 9.18 10.07
C VAL A 265 12.22 8.64 11.42
N LYS A 266 10.98 8.91 11.79
CA LYS A 266 10.36 8.35 12.99
C LYS A 266 10.00 6.90 12.71
N ILE A 267 10.46 5.99 13.59
CA ILE A 267 10.06 4.59 13.53
C ILE A 267 8.65 4.48 14.13
N SER A 268 7.68 4.03 13.33
CA SER A 268 6.27 3.94 13.70
C SER A 268 5.55 2.81 12.97
N GLU A 269 4.39 2.42 13.49
CA GLU A 269 3.46 1.52 12.79
C GLU A 269 2.36 2.31 12.08
N PRO A 270 1.87 1.86 10.90
CA PRO A 270 2.29 0.66 10.16
C PRO A 270 3.52 0.85 9.27
N PHE A 271 4.08 2.07 9.18
CA PHE A 271 5.26 2.42 8.40
C PHE A 271 6.02 3.59 9.04
N ASN A 272 7.27 3.80 8.60
CA ASN A 272 8.13 4.86 9.11
C ASN A 272 7.81 6.19 8.40
N ILE A 273 7.81 7.27 9.17
CA ILE A 273 7.35 8.60 8.75
C ILE A 273 8.53 9.58 8.70
N VAL A 274 8.60 10.39 7.65
CA VAL A 274 9.58 11.47 7.55
C VAL A 274 9.16 12.69 8.37
N LEU A 275 10.07 13.17 9.18
CA LEU A 275 10.03 14.44 9.89
C LEU A 275 11.19 15.30 9.40
N ILE A 276 10.95 16.57 9.11
CA ILE A 276 12.01 17.53 8.77
C ILE A 276 11.96 18.62 9.82
N SER A 277 13.04 18.78 10.60
CA SER A 277 13.15 19.90 11.53
C SER A 277 13.64 21.14 10.79
N ASN A 278 13.00 22.28 11.01
CA ASN A 278 13.45 23.54 10.43
C ASN A 278 14.62 24.07 11.28
N THR A 279 15.83 23.58 11.04
CA THR A 279 17.03 24.02 11.76
C THR A 279 17.71 25.14 10.97
N ARG A 280 17.11 26.33 11.04
CA ARG A 280 17.64 27.64 10.61
C ARG A 280 18.10 27.80 9.15
#